data_AF-A0A6B2LR57-F1
#
_entry.id   AF-A0A6B2LR57-F1
#
_cell.length_a   1.000
_cell.length_b   1.000
_cell.length_c   1.000
_cell.angle_alpha   90.00
_cell.angle_beta   90.00
_cell.angle_gamma   90.00
#
_symmetry.space_group_name_H-M   'P 1'
#
loop_
_entity.id
_entity.type
_entity.pdbx_description
1 polymer ?
#
loop_
_entity_poly.entity_id
_entity_poly.type
_entity_poly.pdbx_seq_one_letter_code
_entity_poly.pdbx_strand_id
1 'polypeptide(L)'
;MSAVDQHVGRRLFDDCINGYLRDKLVLFVTNQLYYLSQCDMVILLKDNKMIASDNYRNLLQNPVFAEMMQNFGENTEENDTDSVKPEKIEDEKKDNKDEGKLIEKEDRSSGKVPISVYTHYLKGGGF
;
A
#
# COMPACT_ATOMS: atom_id res chain seq x y z
N MET A 1 10.92 4.63 3.51
CA MET A 1 10.56 3.58 4.49
C MET A 1 11.01 2.23 3.94
N SER A 2 12.19 1.72 4.31
CA SER A 2 12.71 0.43 3.79
C SER A 2 12.64 -0.72 4.79
N ALA A 3 12.51 -0.40 6.08
CA ALA A 3 12.41 -1.38 7.16
C ALA A 3 10.96 -1.76 7.53
N VAL A 4 9.99 -1.09 6.89
CA VAL A 4 8.57 -1.20 7.19
C VAL A 4 7.84 -1.62 5.91
N ASP A 5 6.97 -2.61 6.02
CA ASP A 5 6.13 -3.09 4.92
C ASP A 5 5.32 -1.95 4.29
N GLN A 6 5.04 -2.02 2.99
CA GLN A 6 4.33 -0.94 2.26
C GLN A 6 2.98 -0.61 2.88
N HIS A 7 2.22 -1.62 3.34
CA HIS A 7 0.91 -1.38 3.95
C HIS A 7 1.03 -0.61 5.27
N VAL A 8 2.03 -0.96 6.08
CA VAL A 8 2.29 -0.29 7.37
C VAL A 8 2.87 1.12 7.13
N GLY A 9 3.74 1.27 6.14
CA GLY A 9 4.29 2.57 5.72
C GLY A 9 3.20 3.54 5.28
N ARG A 10 2.18 3.03 4.57
CA ARG A 10 1.03 3.83 4.15
C ARG A 10 0.19 4.31 5.33
N ARG A 11 -0.18 3.42 6.25
CA ARG A 11 -0.90 3.83 7.48
C ARG A 11 -0.10 4.85 8.28
N LEU A 12 1.21 4.66 8.40
CA LEU A 12 2.07 5.61 9.11
C LEU A 12 2.08 6.99 8.42
N PHE A 13 2.11 7.03 7.09
CA PHE A 13 2.03 8.29 6.36
C PHE A 13 0.68 8.98 6.55
N ASP A 14 -0.42 8.25 6.36
CA ASP A 14 -1.77 8.81 6.40
C ASP A 14 -2.17 9.23 7.83
N ASP A 15 -1.99 8.34 8.81
CA ASP A 15 -2.46 8.56 10.19
C ASP A 15 -1.51 9.47 10.99
N CYS A 16 -0.19 9.32 10.79
CA CYS A 16 0.80 10.05 11.58
C CYS A 16 1.27 11.32 10.87
N ILE A 17 1.76 11.23 9.63
CA ILE A 17 2.32 12.39 8.93
C ILE A 17 1.20 13.36 8.50
N ASN A 18 0.21 12.87 7.76
CA ASN A 18 -0.92 13.68 7.27
C ASN A 18 -2.03 13.88 8.32
N GLY A 19 -2.04 13.07 9.37
CA GLY A 19 -3.00 13.15 10.47
C GLY A 19 -2.42 13.86 11.69
N TYR A 20 -1.75 13.12 12.56
CA TYR A 20 -1.26 13.61 13.85
C TYR A 20 -0.29 14.81 13.75
N LEU A 21 0.54 14.85 12.69
CA LEU A 21 1.55 15.89 12.46
C LEU A 21 1.09 16.99 11.51
N ARG A 22 -0.18 17.02 11.11
CA ARG A 22 -0.72 17.98 10.12
C ARG A 22 -0.41 19.45 10.43
N ASP A 23 -0.45 19.84 11.70
CA ASP A 23 -0.24 21.22 12.13
C ASP A 23 1.24 21.53 12.44
N LYS A 24 2.17 20.63 12.08
CA LYS A 24 3.61 20.78 12.32
C LYS A 24 4.37 20.77 11.01
N LEU A 25 5.54 21.40 11.01
CA LEU A 25 6.49 21.27 9.91
C LEU A 25 7.08 19.86 9.90
N VAL A 26 6.83 19.10 8.83
CA VAL A 26 7.38 17.77 8.64
C VAL A 26 8.33 17.78 7.43
N LEU A 27 9.59 17.44 7.66
CA LEU A 27 10.52 17.15 6.57
C LEU A 27 10.49 15.64 6.29
N PHE A 28 9.90 15.25 5.17
CA PHE A 28 9.75 13.85 4.79
C PHE A 28 10.75 13.45 3.71
N VAL A 29 11.65 12.51 4.04
CA VAL A 29 12.67 12.00 3.11
C VAL A 29 12.29 10.59 2.71
N THR A 30 12.02 10.39 1.42
CA THR A 30 11.60 9.09 0.88
C THR A 30 12.30 8.79 -0.45
N ASN A 31 12.62 7.52 -0.67
CA ASN A 31 13.01 6.99 -1.98
C ASN A 31 11.81 6.48 -2.79
N GLN A 32 10.64 6.32 -2.14
CA GLN A 32 9.42 5.85 -2.77
C GLN A 32 8.65 7.05 -3.33
N LEU A 33 8.47 7.08 -4.66
CA LEU A 33 7.86 8.20 -5.37
C LEU A 33 6.33 8.31 -5.15
N TYR A 34 5.67 7.22 -4.77
CA TYR A 34 4.21 7.16 -4.58
C TYR A 34 3.67 8.24 -3.63
N TYR A 35 4.38 8.51 -2.53
CA TYR A 35 3.96 9.49 -1.52
C TYR A 35 4.07 10.95 -1.98
N LEU A 36 4.86 11.23 -3.02
CA LEU A 36 5.13 12.59 -3.47
C LEU A 36 3.89 13.32 -3.98
N SER A 37 2.89 12.57 -4.46
CA SER A 37 1.61 13.11 -4.93
C SER A 37 0.79 13.79 -3.82
N GLN A 38 1.03 13.41 -2.56
CA GLN A 38 0.32 13.93 -1.39
C GLN A 38 1.13 14.96 -0.60
N CYS A 39 2.38 15.24 -1.02
CA CYS A 39 3.23 16.23 -0.37
C CYS A 39 2.94 17.64 -0.91
N ASP A 40 3.04 18.64 -0.03
CA ASP A 40 2.85 20.04 -0.41
C ASP A 40 3.96 20.53 -1.35
N MET A 41 5.22 20.23 -1.03
CA MET A 41 6.40 20.60 -1.80
C MET A 41 7.34 19.41 -1.95
N VAL A 42 7.90 19.25 -3.15
CA VAL A 42 8.85 18.17 -3.45
C VAL A 42 10.19 18.78 -3.86
N ILE A 43 11.26 18.33 -3.22
CA ILE A 43 12.63 18.76 -3.50
C ILE A 43 13.42 17.57 -4.05
N LEU A 44 13.93 17.71 -5.27
CA LEU A 44 14.78 16.71 -5.91
C LEU A 44 16.25 17.06 -5.71
N LEU A 45 17.00 16.13 -5.12
CA LEU A 45 18.43 16.24 -4.86
C LEU A 45 19.20 15.22 -5.70
N LYS A 46 20.30 15.65 -6.32
CA LYS A 46 21.28 14.78 -7.00
C LYS A 46 22.67 15.34 -6.80
N ASP A 47 23.63 14.47 -6.51
CA ASP A 47 25.04 14.84 -6.30
C ASP A 47 25.21 16.01 -5.31
N ASN A 48 24.46 15.97 -4.21
CA ASN A 48 24.39 17.02 -3.18
C ASN A 48 23.92 18.40 -3.67
N LYS A 49 23.28 18.47 -4.83
CA LYS A 49 22.70 19.70 -5.40
C LYS A 49 21.19 19.57 -5.56
N MET A 50 20.48 20.66 -5.32
CA MET A 50 19.06 20.79 -5.66
C MET A 50 18.92 20.92 -7.17
N ILE A 51 18.24 19.96 -7.79
CA ILE A 51 17.93 20.02 -9.23
C ILE A 51 16.62 20.75 -9.46
N ALA A 52 15.61 20.43 -8.64
CA ALA A 52 14.26 20.95 -8.79
C ALA A 52 13.59 21.03 -7.42
N SER A 53 12.71 22.01 -7.26
CA SER A 53 11.88 22.20 -6.07
C SER A 53 10.58 22.81 -6.52
N ASP A 54 9.49 22.05 -6.47
CA ASP A 54 8.17 22.54 -6.83
C ASP A 54 7.08 21.62 -6.27
N ASN A 55 5.83 22.02 -6.44
CA ASN A 55 4.67 21.17 -6.21
C ASN A 55 4.69 20.00 -7.19
N TYR A 56 4.14 18.85 -6.78
CA TYR A 56 4.15 17.63 -7.58
C TYR A 56 3.66 17.82 -9.02
N ARG A 57 2.58 18.60 -9.23
CA ARG A 57 2.01 18.89 -10.56
C ARG A 57 2.97 19.62 -11.50
N ASN A 58 3.75 20.55 -10.97
CA ASN A 58 4.72 21.32 -11.75
C ASN A 58 5.96 20.47 -11.99
N LEU A 59 6.34 19.65 -11.00
CA LEU A 59 7.49 18.77 -11.11
C LEU A 59 7.29 17.66 -12.16
N LEU A 60 6.04 17.21 -12.38
CA LEU A 60 5.71 16.27 -13.47
C LEU A 60 6.04 16.81 -14.88
N GLN A 61 6.05 18.13 -15.05
CA GLN A 61 6.45 18.75 -16.33
C GLN A 61 7.97 18.85 -16.47
N ASN A 62 8.72 18.63 -15.39
CA ASN A 62 10.17 18.65 -15.42
C ASN A 62 10.69 17.35 -16.05
N PRO A 63 11.49 17.41 -17.13
CA PRO A 63 11.96 16.23 -17.84
C PRO A 63 12.81 15.30 -16.94
N VAL A 64 13.57 15.85 -16.00
CA VAL A 64 14.43 15.07 -15.09
C VAL A 64 13.59 14.25 -14.12
N PHE A 65 12.50 14.82 -13.62
CA PHE A 65 11.58 14.10 -12.73
C PHE A 65 10.71 13.10 -13.50
N ALA A 66 10.28 13.44 -14.71
CA ALA A 66 9.54 12.52 -15.57
C ALA A 66 10.36 11.28 -15.94
N GLU A 67 11.64 11.44 -16.28
CA GLU A 67 12.58 10.34 -16.52
C GLU A 67 12.74 9.47 -15.26
N MET A 68 12.90 10.10 -14.08
CA MET A 68 12.94 9.37 -12.82
C MET A 68 11.65 8.58 -12.59
N MET A 69 10.48 9.17 -12.83
CA MET A 69 9.20 8.48 -12.65
C MET A 69 9.05 7.27 -13.58
N GLN A 70 9.46 7.38 -14.85
CA GLN A 70 9.41 6.26 -15.81
C GLN A 70 10.27 5.08 -15.36
N ASN A 71 11.50 5.35 -14.92
CA ASN A 71 12.42 4.32 -14.43
C ASN A 71 11.92 3.59 -13.17
N PHE A 72 11.12 4.27 -12.34
CA PHE A 72 10.52 3.68 -11.14
C PHE A 72 9.17 3.01 -11.43
N GLY A 73 8.43 3.48 -12.44
CA GLY A 73 7.12 2.96 -12.85
C GLY A 73 7.19 1.54 -13.41
N GLU A 74 8.25 1.18 -14.14
CA GLU A 74 8.46 -0.18 -14.67
C GLU A 74 8.65 -1.26 -13.57
N ASN A 75 8.89 -0.86 -12.31
CA ASN A 75 9.05 -1.77 -11.18
C ASN A 75 7.81 -1.87 -10.28
N THR A 76 6.69 -1.21 -10.64
CA THR A 76 5.49 -1.11 -9.78
C THR A 76 4.21 -1.52 -10.52
N GLU A 77 4.29 -2.52 -11.40
CA GLU A 77 3.08 -3.25 -11.78
C GLU A 77 2.73 -4.27 -10.69
N GLU A 78 1.44 -4.33 -10.36
CA GLU A 78 0.82 -5.04 -9.22
C GLU A 78 0.89 -4.27 -7.90
N ASN A 79 -0.13 -3.42 -7.67
CA ASN A 79 -0.87 -3.20 -6.41
C ASN A 79 -1.50 -1.79 -6.38
N ASP A 80 -2.37 -1.47 -7.35
CA ASP A 80 -3.29 -0.32 -7.23
C ASP A 80 -4.58 -0.57 -8.03
N THR A 81 -5.55 -1.21 -7.38
CA THR A 81 -6.98 -0.88 -7.49
C THR A 81 -7.45 -0.84 -6.03
N ASP A 82 -7.71 0.31 -5.42
CA ASP A 82 -8.94 1.05 -5.66
C ASP A 82 -8.75 2.54 -5.38
N SER A 83 -9.00 3.33 -6.42
CA SER A 83 -9.34 4.75 -6.32
C SER A 83 -10.86 4.88 -6.31
N VAL A 84 -11.39 5.46 -5.23
CA VAL A 84 -12.56 6.35 -5.16
C VAL A 84 -13.62 6.18 -6.26
N LYS A 85 -14.78 5.60 -5.91
CA LYS A 85 -16.03 5.68 -6.69
C LYS A 85 -17.11 6.40 -5.85
N PRO A 86 -17.87 7.35 -6.43
CA PRO A 86 -18.77 8.23 -5.70
C PRO A 86 -20.00 7.50 -5.14
N GLU A 87 -20.45 7.98 -3.97
CA GLU A 87 -21.62 7.56 -3.22
C GLU A 87 -22.90 7.51 -4.07
N LYS A 88 -23.63 6.40 -3.96
CA LYS A 88 -25.09 6.37 -4.00
C LYS A 88 -25.55 5.56 -2.79
N ILE A 89 -26.33 6.22 -1.94
CA ILE A 89 -27.05 5.64 -0.81
C ILE A 89 -28.28 4.90 -1.35
N GLU A 90 -28.53 3.68 -0.89
CA GLU A 90 -29.85 3.15 -0.47
C GLU A 90 -29.73 1.71 0.07
N ASP A 91 -29.98 1.61 1.38
CA ASP A 91 -30.71 0.61 2.19
C ASP A 91 -30.42 -0.91 2.24
N GLU A 92 -30.05 -1.30 3.48
CA GLU A 92 -30.40 -2.47 4.32
C GLU A 92 -30.62 -3.88 3.72
N LYS A 93 -29.88 -4.88 4.22
CA LYS A 93 -30.32 -5.80 5.32
C LYS A 93 -29.33 -6.96 5.62
N LYS A 94 -29.11 -7.12 6.93
CA LYS A 94 -29.04 -8.36 7.76
C LYS A 94 -27.79 -9.27 7.84
N ASP A 95 -27.31 -9.31 9.10
CA ASP A 95 -27.12 -10.48 9.99
C ASP A 95 -25.84 -11.33 9.92
N ASN A 96 -25.05 -11.13 10.98
CA ASN A 96 -24.62 -12.12 12.00
C ASN A 96 -23.17 -12.62 12.06
N LYS A 97 -22.65 -12.46 13.30
CA LYS A 97 -21.69 -13.26 14.07
C LYS A 97 -20.18 -13.09 13.81
N ASP A 98 -19.61 -12.23 14.65
CA ASP A 98 -18.31 -12.43 15.31
C ASP A 98 -18.23 -13.80 15.99
N GLU A 99 -17.18 -14.57 15.69
CA GLU A 99 -16.36 -15.25 16.70
C GLU A 99 -14.92 -15.36 16.18
N GLY A 100 -14.01 -14.63 16.83
CA GLY A 100 -12.58 -14.70 16.56
C GLY A 100 -11.96 -16.00 17.06
N LYS A 101 -10.94 -16.49 16.35
CA LYS A 101 -9.93 -17.36 16.97
C LYS A 101 -8.56 -17.18 16.33
N LEU A 102 -7.59 -17.09 17.23
CA LEU A 102 -6.18 -16.78 17.07
C LEU A 102 -5.41 -17.87 16.30
N ILE A 103 -4.38 -17.41 15.59
CA ILE A 103 -3.47 -18.18 14.73
C ILE A 103 -2.40 -18.89 15.58
N GLU A 104 -2.03 -20.12 15.21
CA GLU A 104 -0.63 -20.56 15.23
C GLU A 104 -0.29 -21.21 13.87
N LYS A 105 0.91 -20.92 13.35
CA LYS A 105 1.43 -21.42 12.07
C LYS A 105 2.20 -22.72 12.31
N GLU A 106 1.70 -23.86 11.83
CA GLU A 106 2.49 -25.10 11.73
C GLU A 106 3.29 -25.14 10.42
N ASP A 107 4.48 -25.73 10.50
CA ASP A 107 5.45 -25.87 9.41
C ASP A 107 4.85 -26.58 8.19
N ARG A 108 4.83 -25.86 7.06
CA ARG A 108 4.33 -26.39 5.78
C ARG A 108 5.41 -27.22 5.09
N SER A 109 5.42 -28.51 5.37
CA SER A 109 6.01 -29.49 4.44
C SER A 109 5.07 -29.64 3.23
N SER A 110 5.35 -28.89 2.16
CA SER A 110 4.60 -28.97 0.91
C SER A 110 4.86 -30.31 0.21
N GLY A 111 3.88 -31.20 0.26
CA GLY A 111 3.81 -32.42 -0.56
C GLY A 111 2.46 -32.48 -1.26
N LYS A 112 2.44 -32.91 -2.54
CA LYS A 112 1.20 -33.11 -3.31
C LYS A 112 0.36 -34.18 -2.62
N VAL A 113 -0.73 -33.77 -1.96
CA VAL A 113 -1.69 -34.72 -1.39
C VAL A 113 -2.58 -35.28 -2.50
N PRO A 114 -2.79 -36.61 -2.57
CA PRO A 114 -3.68 -37.20 -3.53
C PRO A 114 -5.13 -36.78 -3.25
N ILE A 115 -5.93 -36.64 -4.31
CA ILE A 115 -7.35 -36.22 -4.27
C ILE A 115 -8.22 -37.13 -3.37
N SER A 116 -7.78 -38.37 -3.09
CA SER A 116 -8.45 -39.28 -2.16
C SER A 116 -8.44 -38.82 -0.69
N VAL A 117 -7.54 -37.91 -0.31
CA VAL A 117 -7.48 -37.35 1.04
C VAL A 117 -8.59 -36.31 1.23
N TYR A 118 -8.90 -35.53 0.20
CA TYR A 118 -10.01 -34.57 0.23
C TYR A 118 -11.37 -35.28 0.32
N THR A 119 -11.54 -36.41 -0.34
CA THR A 119 -12.77 -37.21 -0.22
C THR A 119 -12.92 -37.83 1.16
N HIS A 120 -11.83 -38.21 1.83
CA HIS A 120 -11.86 -38.62 3.24
C HIS A 120 -12.22 -37.46 4.18
N TYR A 121 -11.70 -36.27 3.93
CA TYR A 121 -12.04 -35.08 4.72
C TYR A 121 -13.53 -34.74 4.61
N LEU A 122 -14.08 -34.78 3.39
CA LEU A 122 -15.52 -34.59 3.15
C LEU A 122 -16.39 -35.70 3.74
N LYS A 123 -15.88 -36.94 3.83
CA LYS A 123 -16.62 -38.08 4.36
C LYS A 123 -16.56 -38.21 5.89
N GLY A 124 -15.48 -37.73 6.51
CA GLY A 124 -15.26 -37.77 7.96
C GLY A 124 -15.68 -36.49 8.70
N GLY A 125 -15.76 -35.36 7.99
CA GLY A 125 -16.24 -34.07 8.51
C GLY A 125 -17.63 -33.69 8.00
N GLY A 126 -18.50 -34.68 7.74
CA GLY A 126 -19.89 -34.43 7.41
C GLY A 126 -20.66 -33.84 8.59
N PHE A 127 -21.69 -33.05 8.26
CA PHE A 127 -22.83 -32.72 9.13
C PHE A 127 -23.30 -33.92 9.96
#